data_AF-A0A5C4X041-F1
#
_entry.id   AF-A0A5C4X041-F1
#
_cell.length_a   1.000
_cell.length_b   1.000
_cell.length_c   1.000
_cell.angle_alpha   90.00
_cell.angle_beta   90.00
_cell.angle_gamma   90.00
#
_symmetry.space_group_name_H-M   'P 1'
#
loop_
_entity.id
_entity.type
_entity.pdbx_description
1 polymer ?
#
loop_
_entity_poly.entity_id
_entity_poly.type
_entity_poly.pdbx_seq_one_letter_code
_entity_poly.pdbx_strand_id
1 'polypeptide(L)' 'AERAWFSVSLIPETLRATTLGRKGVGDPVNLEVDVLAKHVERLLA' A
#
# COMPACT_ATOMS: atom_id res chain seq x y z
N ALA A 1 -15.38 12.19 -11.60
CA ALA A 1 -14.03 12.22 -11.00
C ALA A 1 -13.39 10.86 -11.27
N GLU A 2 -12.21 10.84 -11.87
CA GLU A 2 -11.47 9.59 -12.07
C GLU A 2 -11.09 9.01 -10.69
N ARG A 3 -11.29 7.71 -10.50
CA ARG A 3 -11.05 7.05 -9.21
C ARG A 3 -9.55 6.83 -9.07
N ALA A 4 -8.91 7.45 -8.08
CA ALA A 4 -7.48 7.27 -7.83
C ALA A 4 -7.19 5.81 -7.43
N TRP A 5 -6.13 5.22 -8.01
CA TRP A 5 -5.70 3.85 -7.77
C TRP A 5 -4.18 3.75 -7.86
N PHE A 6 -3.61 2.71 -7.24
CA PHE A 6 -2.20 2.35 -7.36
C PHE A 6 -2.06 0.82 -7.33
N SER A 7 -0.90 0.32 -7.78
CA SER A 7 -0.58 -1.11 -7.82
C SER A 7 0.76 -1.38 -7.16
N VAL A 8 0.91 -2.57 -6.58
CA VAL A 8 2.17 -3.06 -6.00
C VAL A 8 2.44 -4.47 -6.50
N SER A 9 3.72 -4.83 -6.61
CA SER A 9 4.14 -6.21 -6.89
C SER A 9 4.49 -6.93 -5.59
N LEU A 10 4.02 -8.16 -5.43
CA LEU A 10 4.32 -8.99 -4.26
C LEU A 10 5.17 -10.19 -4.67
N ILE A 11 6.23 -10.44 -3.91
CA ILE A 11 7.07 -11.64 -4.07
C ILE A 11 6.43 -12.86 -3.39
N PRO A 12 6.84 -14.10 -3.74
CA PRO A 12 6.27 -15.31 -3.17
C PRO A 12 6.35 -15.41 -1.63
N GLU A 13 7.45 -14.94 -1.03
CA GLU A 13 7.60 -14.95 0.43
C GLU A 13 6.55 -14.05 1.11
N THR A 14 6.32 -12.84 0.61
CA THR A 14 5.32 -11.91 1.17
C THR A 14 3.91 -12.50 1.08
N LEU A 15 3.57 -13.15 -0.03
CA LEU A 15 2.27 -13.82 -0.20
C LEU A 15 2.10 -14.97 0.81
N ARG A 16 3.17 -15.74 1.08
CA ARG A 16 3.14 -16.84 2.04
C ARG A 16 3.12 -16.38 3.50
N ALA A 17 3.91 -15.37 3.83
CA ALA A 17 4.16 -14.94 5.21
C ALA A 17 3.11 -13.95 5.74
N THR A 18 2.26 -13.38 4.88
CA THR A 18 1.24 -12.38 5.27
C THR A 18 -0.16 -12.82 4.91
N THR A 19 -1.16 -12.02 5.29
CA THR A 19 -2.56 -12.26 4.90
C THR A 19 -2.87 -11.85 3.46
N LEU A 20 -1.95 -11.15 2.78
CA LEU A 20 -2.17 -10.63 1.43
C LEU A 20 -2.35 -11.74 0.39
N GLY A 21 -1.71 -12.89 0.56
CA GLY A 21 -1.88 -14.04 -0.34
C GLY A 21 -3.25 -14.71 -0.26
N ARG A 22 -4.10 -14.31 0.69
CA ARG A 22 -5.45 -14.86 0.90
C ARG A 22 -6.56 -13.83 0.60
N LYS A 23 -6.20 -12.58 0.34
CA LYS A 23 -7.18 -11.51 0.07
C LYS A 23 -7.70 -11.59 -1.36
N GLY A 24 -9.01 -11.42 -1.50
CA GLY A 24 -9.71 -11.32 -2.78
C GLY A 24 -10.03 -9.88 -3.19
N VAL A 25 -10.56 -9.73 -4.40
CA VAL A 25 -11.06 -8.44 -4.89
C VAL A 25 -12.19 -7.96 -3.98
N GLY A 26 -12.08 -6.71 -3.51
CA GLY A 26 -13.05 -6.10 -2.61
C GLY A 26 -12.70 -6.20 -1.12
N ASP A 27 -11.72 -7.04 -0.75
CA ASP A 27 -11.28 -7.13 0.64
C ASP A 27 -10.61 -5.82 1.10
N PRO A 28 -10.98 -5.30 2.28
CA PRO A 28 -10.33 -4.11 2.81
C PRO A 28 -8.89 -4.41 3.22
N VAL A 29 -8.03 -3.40 3.11
CA VAL A 29 -6.65 -3.40 3.61
C VAL A 29 -6.42 -2.15 4.44
N ASN A 30 -5.49 -2.24 5.40
CA ASN A 30 -5.00 -1.06 6.09
C ASN A 30 -4.02 -0.34 5.16
N LEU A 31 -4.24 0.95 4.93
CA LEU A 31 -3.33 1.80 4.16
C LEU A 31 -2.62 2.75 5.11
N GLU A 32 -1.30 2.61 5.19
CA GLU A 32 -0.44 3.50 5.97
C GLU A 32 0.57 4.16 5.02
N VAL A 33 0.72 5.48 5.15
CA VAL A 33 1.67 6.26 4.36
C VAL A 33 2.99 6.38 5.11
N ASP A 34 4.10 6.36 4.37
CA ASP A 34 5.44 6.49 4.97
C ASP A 34 5.57 7.82 5.72
N VAL A 35 6.06 7.74 6.96
CA VAL A 35 6.32 8.90 7.81
C VAL A 35 7.40 9.79 7.20
N LEU A 36 8.41 9.21 6.53
CA LEU A 36 9.47 9.97 5.86
C LEU A 36 8.92 10.80 4.70
N ALA A 37 7.97 10.27 3.93
CA ALA A 37 7.32 11.01 2.85
C ALA A 37 6.60 12.26 3.39
N LYS A 38 5.91 12.14 4.53
CA LYS A 38 5.29 13.30 5.21
C LYS A 38 6.31 14.36 5.65
N HIS A 39 7.52 13.95 6.01
CA HIS A 39 8.56 14.89 6.44
C HIS A 39 9.21 15.59 5.24
N VAL A 40 9.40 14.89 4.13
CA VAL A 40 9.89 15.48 2.87
C VAL A 40 8.91 16.53 2.34
N GLU A 41 7.59 16.25 2.35
CA GLU A 41 6.58 17.25 1.98
C GLU A 41 6.68 18.53 2.83
N ARG A 42 6.91 18.40 4.14
CA ARG A 42 7.05 19.56 5.05
C ARG A 42 8.34 20.35 4.80
N LEU A 43 9.43 19.71 4.38
CA LEU A 43 10.71 20.38 4.10
C LEU A 43 10.74 21.11 2.75
N LEU A 44 9.87 20.72 1.82
CA LEU A 44 9.76 21.31 0.48
C LEU A 44 8.63 22.36 0.36
N ALA A 45 7.89 22.61 1.45
CA ALA A 45 6.85 23.62 1.57
C ALA A 45 7.40 24.91 2.18
#